data_AF-A0A7T7V0W1-F1
#
_entry.id   AF-A0A7T7V0W1-F1
#
_cell.length_a   1.000
_cell.length_b   1.000
_cell.length_c   1.000
_cell.angle_alpha   90.00
_cell.angle_beta   90.00
_cell.angle_gamma   90.00
#
_symmetry.space_group_name_H-M   'P 1'
#
loop_
_entity.id
_entity.type
_entity.pdbx_description
1 polymer ?
#
loop_
_entity_poly.entity_id
_entity_poly.type
_entity_poly.pdbx_seq_one_letter_code
_entity_poly.pdbx_strand_id
1 'polypeptide(L)'
;MSPELPQPYSQEDIRKDPKAVVIGLLIGLLLIFGGVIGVLYNRKEQQTDDCSEKIDSLYFTIIKERNKRIDTYEAMIFYKKKSDSFEEKEKKTKELTQPLVTKALQQ
;
A
#
# COMPACT_ATOMS: atom_id res chain seq x y z
N MET A 1 22.91 25.80 -40.27
CA MET A 1 21.54 26.07 -40.76
C MET A 1 20.63 25.97 -39.54
N SER A 2 20.17 27.11 -39.01
CA SER A 2 19.19 27.10 -37.92
C SER A 2 17.85 26.64 -38.49
N PRO A 3 17.12 25.73 -37.83
CA PRO A 3 15.79 25.34 -38.29
C PRO A 3 14.88 26.55 -38.22
N GLU A 4 14.33 26.96 -39.37
CA GLU A 4 13.29 27.98 -39.42
C GLU A 4 12.06 27.43 -38.70
N LEU A 5 11.66 28.13 -37.64
CA LEU A 5 10.43 27.80 -36.93
C LEU A 5 9.25 28.01 -37.88
N PRO A 6 8.31 27.05 -37.99
CA PRO A 6 7.15 27.22 -38.85
C PRO A 6 6.34 28.43 -38.38
N GLN A 7 6.17 29.42 -39.27
CA GLN A 7 5.30 30.56 -39.00
C GLN A 7 3.84 30.17 -39.21
N PRO A 8 2.96 30.37 -38.22
CA PRO A 8 1.56 29.94 -38.29
C PRO A 8 0.70 30.78 -39.23
N TYR A 9 1.16 31.94 -39.67
CA TYR A 9 0.44 32.85 -40.57
C TYR A 9 1.33 33.27 -41.74
N SER A 10 0.72 33.43 -42.92
CA SER A 10 1.41 33.94 -44.11
C SER A 10 1.68 35.44 -43.98
N GLN A 11 2.72 35.97 -44.66
CA GLN A 11 3.01 37.40 -44.63
C GLN A 11 1.87 38.25 -45.22
N GLU A 12 1.06 37.68 -46.11
CA GLU A 12 -0.12 38.34 -46.69
C GLU A 12 -1.23 38.52 -45.65
N ASP A 13 -1.48 37.49 -44.83
CA ASP A 13 -2.49 37.55 -43.76
C ASP A 13 -2.09 38.54 -42.65
N ILE A 14 -0.80 38.59 -42.32
CA ILE A 14 -0.24 39.55 -41.34
C ILE A 14 -0.44 40.99 -41.81
N ARG A 15 -0.30 41.25 -43.11
CA ARG A 15 -0.48 42.59 -43.68
C ARG A 15 -1.94 42.99 -43.80
N LYS A 16 -2.82 42.02 -44.09
CA LYS A 16 -4.25 42.27 -44.28
C LYS A 16 -4.96 42.57 -42.97
N ASP A 17 -4.73 41.74 -41.93
CA ASP A 17 -5.39 41.88 -40.63
C ASP A 17 -4.45 41.59 -39.44
N PRO A 18 -3.46 42.47 -39.17
CA PRO A 18 -2.44 42.23 -38.15
C PRO A 18 -3.01 42.06 -36.74
N LYS A 19 -4.12 42.73 -36.42
CA LYS A 19 -4.77 42.63 -35.10
C LYS A 19 -5.36 41.24 -34.85
N ALA A 20 -5.99 40.66 -35.86
CA ALA A 20 -6.60 39.33 -35.77
C ALA A 20 -5.54 38.24 -35.59
N VAL A 21 -4.42 38.37 -36.31
CA VAL A 21 -3.25 37.48 -36.18
C VAL A 21 -2.69 37.50 -34.76
N VAL A 22 -2.50 38.67 -34.16
CA VAL A 22 -2.00 38.80 -32.78
C VAL A 22 -2.97 38.18 -31.78
N ILE A 23 -4.27 38.41 -31.93
CA ILE A 23 -5.29 37.81 -31.07
C ILE A 23 -5.26 36.28 -31.18
N GLY A 24 -5.17 35.73 -32.40
CA GLY A 24 -5.05 34.29 -32.62
C GLY A 24 -3.80 33.68 -31.98
N LEU A 25 -2.66 34.36 -32.11
CA LEU A 25 -1.40 33.97 -31.46
C LEU A 25 -1.51 33.95 -29.94
N LEU A 26 -2.11 35.00 -29.35
CA LEU A 26 -2.31 35.09 -27.90
C LEU A 26 -3.25 34.01 -27.37
N ILE A 27 -4.34 33.72 -28.09
CA ILE A 27 -5.26 32.63 -27.74
C ILE A 27 -4.55 31.29 -27.82
N GLY A 28 -3.81 31.03 -28.89
CA GLY A 28 -3.04 29.79 -29.05
C GLY A 28 -2.01 29.60 -27.93
N LEU A 29 -1.30 30.67 -27.57
CA LEU A 29 -0.34 30.66 -26.46
C LEU A 29 -1.03 30.35 -25.13
N LEU A 30 -2.18 30.97 -24.88
CA LEU A 30 -2.96 30.78 -23.65
C LEU A 30 -3.49 29.35 -23.52
N LEU A 31 -3.93 28.73 -24.63
CA LEU A 31 -4.34 27.33 -24.67
C LEU A 31 -3.17 26.37 -24.39
N ILE A 32 -1.98 26.65 -24.94
CA ILE A 32 -0.77 25.85 -24.65
C ILE A 32 -0.44 25.92 -23.16
N PHE A 33 -0.41 27.11 -22.57
CA PHE A 33 -0.15 27.27 -21.14
C PHE A 33 -1.21 26.59 -20.28
N GLY A 34 -2.50 26.77 -20.60
CA GLY A 34 -3.59 26.10 -19.91
C GLY A 34 -3.48 24.58 -19.97
N GLY A 35 -3.13 24.02 -21.14
CA GLY A 35 -2.90 22.59 -21.32
C GLY A 35 -1.74 22.06 -20.48
N VAL A 36 -0.60 22.75 -20.48
CA VAL A 36 0.57 22.37 -19.67
C VAL A 36 0.24 22.41 -18.18
N ILE A 37 -0.41 23.48 -17.71
CA ILE A 37 -0.80 23.62 -16.29
C ILE A 37 -1.78 22.50 -15.90
N GLY A 38 -2.78 22.21 -16.73
CA GLY A 38 -3.74 21.13 -16.48
C GLY A 38 -3.08 19.76 -16.39
N VAL A 39 -2.14 19.45 -17.29
CA VAL A 39 -1.37 18.20 -17.25
C VAL A 39 -0.50 18.11 -15.99
N LEU A 40 0.17 19.20 -15.60
CA LEU A 40 0.97 19.24 -14.39
C LEU A 40 0.12 19.06 -13.12
N TYR A 41 -1.07 19.66 -13.10
CA TYR A 41 -2.00 19.53 -11.97
C TYR A 41 -2.51 18.09 -11.84
N ASN A 42 -2.99 17.50 -12.94
CA ASN A 42 -3.50 16.13 -12.95
C ASN A 42 -2.41 15.11 -12.53
N ARG A 43 -1.17 15.29 -12.99
CA ARG A 43 -0.05 14.43 -12.57
C ARG A 43 0.26 14.54 -11.08
N LYS A 44 0.13 15.74 -10.50
CA LYS A 44 0.36 15.96 -9.07
C LYS A 44 -0.72 15.30 -8.22
N GLU A 45 -1.97 15.37 -8.67
CA GLU A 45 -3.12 14.73 -8.02
C GLU A 45 -2.96 13.21 -8.01
N GLN A 46 -2.67 12.62 -9.18
CA GLN A 46 -2.38 11.18 -9.30
C GLN A 46 -1.23 10.70 -8.40
N GLN A 47 -0.14 11.47 -8.30
CA GLN A 47 0.96 11.11 -7.39
C GLN A 47 0.57 11.18 -5.91
N THR A 48 -0.35 12.07 -5.55
CA THR A 48 -0.80 12.24 -4.17
C THR A 48 -1.73 11.10 -3.78
N ASP A 49 -2.67 10.74 -4.66
CA ASP A 49 -3.60 9.64 -4.46
C ASP A 49 -2.87 8.29 -4.38
N ASP A 50 -1.92 8.02 -5.29
CA ASP A 50 -1.08 6.82 -5.27
C ASP A 50 -0.26 6.69 -3.97
N CYS A 51 0.16 7.83 -3.40
CA CYS A 51 0.91 7.86 -2.15
C CYS A 51 0.01 7.50 -0.95
N SER A 52 -1.21 8.08 -0.90
CA SER A 52 -2.19 7.79 0.14
C SER A 52 -2.59 6.32 0.13
N GLU A 53 -2.90 5.76 -1.05
CA GLU A 53 -3.32 4.36 -1.19
C GLU A 53 -2.22 3.38 -0.74
N LYS A 54 -0.96 3.68 -1.08
CA LYS A 54 0.19 2.88 -0.62
C LYS A 54 0.37 2.92 0.90
N ILE A 55 0.17 4.09 1.51
CA ILE A 55 0.28 4.28 2.95
C ILE A 55 -0.82 3.47 3.66
N ASP A 56 -2.07 3.56 3.20
CA ASP A 56 -3.19 2.83 3.78
C ASP A 56 -3.02 1.32 3.67
N SER A 57 -2.54 0.84 2.52
CA SER A 57 -2.21 -0.58 2.31
C SER A 57 -1.11 -1.08 3.26
N LEU A 58 -0.08 -0.25 3.50
CA LEU A 58 0.99 -0.57 4.44
C LEU A 58 0.46 -0.65 5.87
N TYR A 59 -0.34 0.32 6.31
CA TYR A 59 -0.95 0.32 7.63
C TYR A 59 -1.86 -0.90 7.84
N PHE A 60 -2.68 -1.24 6.85
CA PHE A 60 -3.53 -2.42 6.90
C PHE A 60 -2.70 -3.71 7.06
N THR A 61 -1.61 -3.83 6.31
CA THR A 61 -0.69 -4.97 6.40
C THR A 61 -0.05 -5.08 7.78
N ILE A 62 0.41 -3.97 8.35
CA ILE A 62 1.01 -3.93 9.69
C ILE A 62 -0.01 -4.38 10.74
N ILE A 63 -1.25 -3.89 10.68
CA ILE A 63 -2.31 -4.28 11.62
C ILE A 63 -2.63 -5.76 11.49
N LYS A 64 -2.73 -6.28 10.26
CA LYS A 64 -3.00 -7.70 10.00
C LYS A 64 -1.91 -8.60 10.57
N GLU A 65 -0.65 -8.27 10.32
CA GLU A 65 0.50 -9.02 10.85
C GLU A 65 0.57 -8.94 12.39
N ARG A 66 0.27 -7.78 12.97
CA ARG A 66 0.18 -7.61 14.43
C ARG A 66 -0.88 -8.53 15.04
N ASN A 67 -2.09 -8.55 14.49
CA ASN A 67 -3.18 -9.37 14.99
C ASN A 67 -2.85 -10.87 14.87
N LYS A 68 -2.29 -11.28 13.71
CA LYS A 68 -1.83 -12.66 13.51
C LYS A 68 -0.79 -13.10 14.55
N ARG A 69 0.15 -12.21 14.91
CA ARG A 69 1.14 -12.49 15.96
C ARG A 69 0.47 -12.65 17.33
N ILE A 70 -0.48 -11.78 17.67
CA ILE A 70 -1.25 -11.87 18.92
C ILE A 70 -1.96 -13.22 19.00
N ASP A 71 -2.72 -13.59 17.97
CA ASP A 71 -3.45 -14.86 17.93
C ASP A 71 -2.50 -16.07 18.09
N THR A 72 -1.34 -16.00 17.45
CA THR A 72 -0.31 -17.05 17.54
C THR A 72 0.24 -17.17 18.97
N TYR A 73 0.54 -16.05 19.62
CA TYR A 73 1.03 -16.05 20.99
C TYR A 73 -0.03 -16.53 21.98
N GLU A 74 -1.29 -16.10 21.81
CA GLU A 74 -2.40 -16.57 22.64
C GLU A 74 -2.60 -18.08 22.51
N ALA A 75 -2.58 -18.61 21.28
CA ALA A 75 -2.65 -20.04 21.04
C ALA A 75 -1.48 -20.77 21.72
N MET A 76 -0.25 -20.28 21.57
CA MET A 76 0.94 -20.89 22.18
C MET A 76 0.85 -20.90 23.71
N ILE A 77 0.44 -19.80 24.33
CA ILE A 77 0.25 -19.70 25.79
C ILE A 77 -0.82 -20.69 26.24
N PHE A 78 -1.93 -20.79 25.51
CA PHE A 78 -3.01 -21.71 25.83
C PHE A 78 -2.57 -23.18 25.72
N TYR A 79 -1.83 -23.53 24.66
CA TYR A 79 -1.27 -24.87 24.50
C TYR A 79 -0.26 -25.20 25.60
N LYS A 80 0.61 -24.26 25.97
CA LYS A 80 1.55 -24.45 27.07
C LYS A 80 0.82 -24.76 28.38
N LYS A 81 -0.20 -23.97 28.71
CA LYS A 81 -1.02 -24.18 29.91
C LYS A 81 -1.72 -25.54 29.91
N LYS A 82 -2.23 -25.99 28.76
CA LYS A 82 -2.81 -27.34 28.63
C LYS A 82 -1.75 -28.43 28.84
N SER A 83 -0.58 -28.28 28.24
CA SER A 83 0.54 -29.23 28.39
C SER A 83 0.93 -29.39 29.85
N ASP A 84 1.14 -28.29 30.56
CA ASP A 84 1.50 -28.30 31.98
C ASP A 84 0.43 -29.03 32.81
N SER A 85 -0.85 -28.79 32.52
CA SER A 85 -1.96 -29.45 33.21
C SER A 85 -2.04 -30.97 32.94
N PHE A 86 -1.64 -31.41 31.75
CA PHE A 86 -1.58 -32.84 31.41
C PHE A 86 -0.41 -33.53 32.10
N GLU A 87 0.75 -32.87 32.15
CA GLU A 87 1.93 -33.38 32.85
C GLU A 87 1.66 -33.55 34.36
N GLU A 88 0.96 -32.60 34.98
CA GLU A 88 0.54 -32.72 36.39
C GLU A 88 -0.42 -33.89 36.63
N LYS A 89 -1.39 -34.09 35.72
CA LYS A 89 -2.32 -35.22 35.82
C LYS A 89 -1.60 -36.54 35.64
N GLU A 90 -0.71 -36.64 34.65
CA GLU A 90 0.09 -37.84 34.40
C GLU A 90 0.94 -38.21 35.62
N LYS A 91 1.63 -37.24 36.23
CA LYS A 91 2.38 -37.46 37.48
C LYS A 91 1.51 -38.03 38.59
N LYS A 92 0.36 -37.42 38.86
CA LYS A 92 -0.60 -37.91 39.88
C LYS A 92 -1.12 -39.30 39.56
N THR A 93 -1.48 -39.58 38.32
CA THR A 93 -1.97 -40.90 37.91
C THR A 93 -0.87 -41.94 38.08
N LYS A 94 0.38 -41.61 37.72
CA LYS A 94 1.54 -42.49 37.87
C LYS A 94 1.86 -42.78 39.33
N GLU A 95 1.82 -41.78 40.21
CA GLU A 95 1.98 -41.96 41.66
C GLU A 95 0.92 -42.92 42.23
N LEU A 96 -0.34 -42.78 41.80
CA LEU A 96 -1.45 -43.63 42.25
C LEU A 96 -1.38 -45.06 41.68
N THR A 97 -0.91 -45.22 40.45
CA THR A 97 -0.89 -46.52 39.75
C THR A 97 0.41 -47.30 39.96
N GLN A 98 1.54 -46.65 40.22
CA GLN A 98 2.82 -47.31 40.54
C GLN A 98 2.70 -48.41 41.59
N PRO A 99 2.10 -48.18 42.78
CA PRO A 99 2.01 -49.23 43.80
C PRO A 99 1.12 -50.41 43.38
N LEU A 100 0.13 -50.18 42.52
CA LEU A 100 -0.74 -51.23 41.98
C LEU A 100 -0.01 -52.07 40.93
N VAL A 101 0.75 -51.43 40.05
CA VAL A 101 1.56 -52.11 39.03
C VAL A 101 2.68 -52.94 39.66
N THR A 102 3.38 -52.40 40.67
CA THR A 102 4.44 -53.15 41.37
C THR A 102 3.89 -54.39 42.07
N LYS A 103 2.69 -54.31 42.67
CA LYS A 103 2.02 -55.47 43.26
C LYS A 103 1.60 -56.52 42.22
N ALA A 104 1.15 -56.09 41.04
CA ALA A 104 0.76 -56.99 39.96
C ALA A 104 1.95 -57.68 39.28
N LEU A 105 3.14 -57.06 39.29
CA LEU A 105 4.38 -57.61 38.72
C LEU A 105 5.19 -58.48 39.70
N GLN A 106 4.85 -58.47 40.99
CA GLN A 106 5.49 -59.30 42.03
C GLN A 106 4.73 -60.62 42.29
N GLN A 107 3.67 -60.90 41.54
CA GLN A 107 3.01 -62.21 41.43
C GLN A 107 3.60 -63.00 40.26
#